data_AF-A0A5C6ENK8-F1
#
_entry.id   AF-A0A5C6ENK8-F1
#
_cell.length_a   1.000
_cell.length_b   1.000
_cell.length_c   1.000
_cell.angle_alpha   90.00
_cell.angle_beta   90.00
_cell.angle_gamma   90.00
#
_symmetry.space_group_name_H-M   'P 1'
#
loop_
_entity.id
_entity.type
_entity.pdbx_description
1 polymer ?
#
loop_
_entity_poly.entity_id
_entity_poly.type
_entity_poly.pdbx_seq_one_letter_code
_entity_poly.pdbx_strand_id
1 'polypeptide(L)'
;MHKKRNIKGKLSKRHWGALTRLFTRLRSVQGIEAAEEVIGELKAFLEPINAEAYRSLHEAGDDLLALQRLNVPSTLHRSLLSTNAIENSFLNTRRKLGRVTRFRTETDQASRWLSYALLEAEKGFRKITGRSYRLKNAEKSSKGTKSPTGSDAEKDK
;
A
#
# COMPACT_ATOMS: atom_id res chain seq x y z
N MET A 1 -4.96 -0.14 4.24
CA MET A 1 -6.24 -0.72 4.74
C MET A 1 -6.25 -1.00 6.25
N HIS A 2 -5.14 -1.38 6.88
CA HIS A 2 -5.09 -1.62 8.34
C HIS A 2 -5.53 -0.41 9.17
N LYS A 3 -5.06 0.79 8.82
CA LYS A 3 -5.45 1.99 9.56
C LYS A 3 -6.96 2.26 9.52
N LYS A 4 -7.59 2.09 8.35
CA LYS A 4 -9.06 2.14 8.20
C LYS A 4 -9.75 1.14 9.12
N ARG A 5 -9.25 -0.10 9.23
CA ARG A 5 -9.81 -1.14 10.08
C ARG A 5 -9.66 -0.78 11.58
N ASN A 6 -8.50 -0.27 11.97
CA ASN A 6 -8.25 0.18 13.35
C ASN A 6 -9.19 1.33 13.74
N ILE A 7 -9.33 2.34 12.87
CA ILE A 7 -10.23 3.48 13.08
C ILE A 7 -11.70 3.01 13.11
N LYS A 8 -12.08 2.10 12.22
CA LYS A 8 -13.43 1.52 12.19
C LYS A 8 -13.77 0.78 13.49
N GLY A 9 -12.80 0.14 14.13
CA GLY A 9 -12.98 -0.54 15.42
C GLY A 9 -13.27 0.40 16.59
N LYS A 10 -12.90 1.68 16.48
CA LYS A 10 -13.13 2.73 17.50
C LYS A 10 -14.43 3.52 17.27
N LEU A 11 -15.13 3.28 16.16
CA LEU A 11 -16.30 4.05 15.75
C LEU A 11 -17.57 3.21 15.79
N SER A 12 -18.69 3.85 16.15
CA SER A 12 -20.03 3.26 16.01
C SER A 12 -20.34 2.93 14.54
N LYS A 13 -21.14 1.87 14.34
CA LYS A 13 -21.51 1.33 13.01
C LYS A 13 -22.14 2.39 12.09
N ARG A 14 -22.84 3.38 12.65
CA ARG A 14 -23.47 4.48 11.90
C ARG A 14 -22.46 5.30 11.07
N HIS A 15 -21.22 5.42 11.53
CA HIS A 15 -20.18 6.21 10.87
C HIS A 15 -19.32 5.42 9.87
N TRP A 16 -19.50 4.10 9.79
CA TRP A 16 -18.67 3.24 8.95
C TRP A 16 -18.83 3.51 7.45
N GLY A 17 -20.02 3.93 7.01
CA GLY A 17 -20.29 4.30 5.62
C GLY A 17 -19.48 5.52 5.19
N ALA A 18 -19.58 6.61 5.95
CA ALA A 18 -18.84 7.84 5.70
C ALA A 18 -17.32 7.62 5.73
N LEU A 19 -16.82 6.89 6.74
CA LEU A 19 -15.41 6.51 6.83
C LEU A 19 -14.95 5.72 5.60
N THR A 20 -15.75 4.74 5.15
CA THR A 20 -15.42 3.93 3.98
C THR A 20 -15.38 4.75 2.70
N ARG A 21 -16.30 5.71 2.55
CA ARG A 21 -16.34 6.64 1.41
C ARG A 21 -15.08 7.50 1.36
N LEU A 22 -14.73 8.17 2.46
CA LEU A 22 -13.54 9.03 2.55
C LEU A 22 -12.25 8.24 2.28
N PHE A 23 -12.07 7.08 2.91
CA PHE A 23 -10.93 6.21 2.65
C PHE A 23 -10.92 5.64 1.24
N THR A 24 -12.04 5.60 0.53
CA THR A 24 -12.07 5.16 -0.88
C THR A 24 -11.68 6.32 -1.79
N ARG A 25 -12.18 7.54 -1.54
CA ARG A 25 -11.74 8.76 -2.21
C ARG A 25 -10.22 8.94 -2.08
N LEU A 26 -9.67 8.85 -0.87
CA LEU A 26 -8.23 8.96 -0.62
C LEU A 26 -7.37 8.01 -1.48
N ARG A 27 -7.89 6.81 -1.78
CA ARG A 27 -7.19 5.79 -2.58
C ARG A 27 -7.29 6.03 -4.09
N SER A 28 -8.32 6.73 -4.52
CA SER A 28 -8.58 7.03 -5.93
C SER A 28 -7.92 8.33 -6.40
N VAL A 29 -7.70 9.26 -5.48
CA VAL A 29 -7.05 10.54 -5.77
C VAL A 29 -5.61 10.32 -6.26
N GLN A 30 -5.17 11.20 -7.16
CA GLN A 30 -3.80 11.29 -7.67
C GLN A 30 -3.26 12.69 -7.33
N GLY A 31 -1.98 12.78 -6.98
CA GLY A 31 -1.37 14.02 -6.49
C GLY A 31 -1.47 14.18 -4.97
N ILE A 32 -0.53 14.94 -4.41
CA ILE A 32 -0.39 15.14 -2.97
C ILE A 32 -1.42 16.12 -2.42
N GLU A 33 -1.67 17.22 -3.13
CA GLU A 33 -2.58 18.29 -2.71
C GLU A 33 -4.01 17.77 -2.51
N ALA A 34 -4.53 17.04 -3.50
CA ALA A 34 -5.86 16.45 -3.42
C ALA A 34 -5.93 15.33 -2.35
N ALA A 35 -4.81 14.69 -2.00
CA ALA A 35 -4.77 13.69 -0.94
C ALA A 35 -4.77 14.35 0.45
N GLU A 36 -4.07 15.48 0.60
CA GLU A 36 -4.07 16.30 1.81
C GLU A 36 -5.46 16.88 2.10
N GLU A 37 -6.19 17.32 1.07
CA GLU A 37 -7.58 17.76 1.19
C GLU A 37 -8.45 16.66 1.81
N VAL A 38 -8.36 15.43 1.29
CA VAL A 38 -9.14 14.29 1.81
C VAL A 38 -8.71 13.88 3.22
N ILE A 39 -7.42 14.03 3.57
CA ILE A 39 -6.96 13.82 4.96
C ILE A 39 -7.52 14.91 5.88
N GLY A 40 -7.59 16.16 5.43
CA GLY A 40 -8.24 17.25 6.14
C GLY A 40 -9.72 16.95 6.43
N GLU A 41 -10.47 16.50 5.42
CA GLU A 41 -11.86 16.05 5.59
C GLU A 41 -11.97 14.88 6.58
N LEU A 42 -11.05 13.91 6.54
CA LEU A 42 -11.00 12.80 7.47
C LEU A 42 -10.76 13.25 8.91
N LYS A 43 -9.88 14.23 9.12
CA LYS A 43 -9.60 14.83 10.44
C LYS A 43 -10.85 15.53 10.97
N ALA A 44 -11.43 16.43 10.18
CA ALA A 44 -12.64 17.17 10.55
C ALA A 44 -13.85 16.25 10.81
N PHE A 45 -13.94 15.11 10.10
CA PHE A 45 -14.96 14.11 10.36
C PHE A 45 -14.74 13.35 11.67
N LEU A 46 -13.51 12.97 11.99
CA LEU A 46 -13.22 12.13 13.17
C LEU A 46 -13.14 12.92 14.48
N GLU A 47 -12.68 14.17 14.42
CA GLU A 47 -12.50 15.05 15.57
C GLU A 47 -13.74 15.16 16.46
N PRO A 48 -14.96 15.48 15.95
CA PRO A 48 -16.15 15.56 16.78
C PRO A 48 -16.73 14.20 17.19
N ILE A 49 -16.27 13.09 16.60
CA ILE A 49 -16.86 11.76 16.82
C ILE A 49 -16.10 10.97 17.88
N ASN A 50 -14.77 10.89 17.76
CA ASN A 50 -13.94 10.09 18.66
C ASN A 50 -12.48 10.55 18.63
N ALA A 51 -12.01 11.05 19.79
CA ALA A 51 -10.64 11.54 19.97
C ALA A 51 -9.56 10.46 19.77
N GLU A 52 -9.84 9.20 20.09
CA GLU A 52 -8.91 8.08 19.94
C GLU A 52 -8.81 7.60 18.48
N ALA A 53 -9.91 7.72 17.72
CA ALA A 53 -9.93 7.51 16.28
C ALA A 53 -9.17 8.62 15.55
N TYR A 54 -9.35 9.87 15.97
CA TYR A 54 -8.60 11.02 15.48
C TYR A 54 -7.10 10.88 15.76
N ARG A 55 -6.71 10.59 17.01
CA ARG A 55 -5.31 10.37 17.39
C ARG A 55 -4.67 9.24 16.58
N SER A 56 -5.40 8.14 16.41
CA SER A 56 -4.97 7.06 15.53
C SER A 56 -4.71 7.59 14.13
N LEU A 57 -5.65 8.29 13.48
CA LEU A 57 -5.41 8.85 12.15
C LEU A 57 -4.17 9.76 12.12
N HIS A 58 -3.99 10.62 13.12
CA HIS A 58 -2.85 11.52 13.24
C HIS A 58 -1.50 10.80 13.31
N GLU A 59 -1.39 9.72 14.08
CA GLU A 59 -0.18 8.89 14.16
C GLU A 59 0.26 8.33 12.81
N ALA A 60 -0.68 8.05 11.91
CA ALA A 60 -0.35 7.52 10.59
C ALA A 60 -0.01 8.62 9.56
N GLY A 61 -0.06 9.90 9.94
CA GLY A 61 0.02 11.11 9.10
C GLY A 61 0.64 10.91 7.72
N ASP A 62 1.95 11.05 7.64
CA ASP A 62 2.71 11.02 6.38
C ASP A 62 2.72 9.66 5.69
N ASP A 63 2.60 8.57 6.45
CA ASP A 63 2.58 7.21 5.90
C ASP A 63 1.35 6.99 5.00
N LEU A 64 0.24 7.68 5.28
CA LEU A 64 -0.97 7.62 4.44
C LEU A 64 -0.83 8.35 3.10
N LEU A 65 0.12 9.27 2.99
CA LEU A 65 0.42 10.06 1.79
C LEU A 65 1.59 9.50 0.98
N ALA A 66 2.30 8.50 1.50
CA ALA A 66 3.51 7.96 0.88
C ALA A 66 3.28 7.48 -0.56
N LEU A 67 2.14 6.86 -0.87
CA LEU A 67 1.84 6.37 -2.22
C LEU A 67 1.54 7.51 -3.21
N GLN A 68 0.91 8.58 -2.73
CA GLN A 68 0.63 9.78 -3.51
C GLN A 68 1.91 10.59 -3.75
N ARG A 69 2.83 10.63 -2.78
CA ARG A 69 4.19 11.19 -2.94
C ARG A 69 5.02 10.45 -3.99
N LEU A 70 4.87 9.12 -4.06
CA LEU A 70 5.55 8.29 -5.06
C LEU A 70 4.93 8.37 -6.47
N ASN A 71 3.89 9.20 -6.66
CA ASN A 71 3.14 9.37 -7.90
C ASN A 71 2.80 8.03 -8.60
N VAL A 72 2.44 7.05 -7.77
CA VAL A 72 2.15 5.70 -8.25
C VAL A 72 0.81 5.72 -8.98
N PRO A 73 0.71 5.16 -10.20
CA PRO A 73 -0.55 5.17 -10.91
C PRO A 73 -1.60 4.34 -10.16
N SER A 74 -2.85 4.80 -10.21
CA SER A 74 -4.02 4.19 -9.57
C SER A 74 -4.20 2.68 -9.85
N THR A 75 -3.58 2.16 -10.91
CA THR A 75 -3.60 0.73 -11.26
C THR A 75 -2.87 -0.16 -10.22
N LEU A 76 -1.82 0.31 -9.55
CA LEU A 76 -1.24 -0.44 -8.40
C LEU A 76 -1.79 -0.02 -7.06
N HIS A 77 -2.47 1.12 -6.97
CA HIS A 77 -3.15 1.48 -5.73
C HIS A 77 -4.06 0.32 -5.29
N ARG A 78 -4.71 -0.38 -6.22
CA ARG A 78 -5.52 -1.56 -5.92
C ARG A 78 -4.74 -2.67 -5.19
N SER A 79 -3.51 -2.97 -5.60
CA SER A 79 -2.70 -4.04 -5.00
C SER A 79 -1.95 -3.56 -3.75
N LEU A 80 -1.31 -2.39 -3.83
CA LEU A 80 -0.46 -1.83 -2.77
C LEU A 80 -1.27 -1.26 -1.59
N LEU A 81 -2.48 -0.74 -1.81
CA LEU A 81 -3.33 -0.28 -0.70
C LEU A 81 -4.11 -1.43 -0.05
N SER A 82 -4.17 -2.59 -0.70
CA SER A 82 -4.76 -3.80 -0.13
C SER A 82 -3.81 -4.43 0.86
N THR A 83 -4.35 -4.87 1.99
CA THR A 83 -3.58 -5.66 2.96
C THR A 83 -3.72 -7.15 2.71
N ASN A 84 -4.53 -7.54 1.72
CA ASN A 84 -4.81 -8.93 1.34
C ASN A 84 -3.52 -9.71 1.02
N ALA A 85 -2.53 -9.08 0.38
CA ALA A 85 -1.28 -9.75 0.06
C ALA A 85 -0.55 -10.22 1.34
N ILE A 86 -0.51 -9.37 2.37
CA ILE A 86 0.16 -9.67 3.63
C ILE A 86 -0.74 -10.54 4.52
N GLU A 87 -2.00 -10.17 4.68
CA GLU A 87 -2.99 -10.87 5.50
C GLU A 87 -3.21 -12.31 5.03
N ASN A 88 -3.41 -12.54 3.73
CA ASN A 88 -3.60 -13.90 3.22
C ASN A 88 -2.34 -14.75 3.37
N SER A 89 -1.16 -14.16 3.19
CA SER A 89 0.11 -14.85 3.38
C SER A 89 0.23 -15.34 4.82
N PHE A 90 0.12 -14.44 5.80
CA PHE A 90 0.22 -14.81 7.22
C PHE A 90 -0.92 -15.72 7.68
N LEU A 91 -2.13 -15.55 7.16
CA LEU A 91 -3.26 -16.40 7.52
C LEU A 91 -3.07 -17.84 7.00
N ASN A 92 -2.54 -17.99 5.79
CA ASN A 92 -2.15 -19.30 5.25
C ASN A 92 -1.00 -19.92 6.06
N THR A 93 0.05 -19.15 6.36
CA THR A 93 1.17 -19.60 7.21
C THR A 93 0.68 -20.05 8.58
N ARG A 94 -0.19 -19.28 9.25
CA ARG A 94 -0.76 -19.61 10.56
C ARG A 94 -1.61 -20.89 10.53
N ARG A 95 -2.38 -21.12 9.45
CA ARG A 95 -3.13 -22.38 9.28
C ARG A 95 -2.23 -23.61 9.16
N LYS A 96 -1.01 -23.45 8.63
CA LYS A 96 -0.02 -24.55 8.53
C LYS A 96 0.71 -24.74 9.85
N LEU A 97 1.18 -23.64 10.46
CA LEU A 97 1.86 -23.68 11.77
C LEU A 97 0.95 -24.11 12.92
N GLY A 98 -0.35 -23.80 12.88
CA GLY A 98 -1.30 -24.16 13.94
C GLY A 98 -1.51 -25.68 14.13
N ARG A 99 -1.00 -26.52 13.22
CA ARG A 99 -0.95 -27.98 13.38
C ARG A 99 0.26 -28.45 14.20
N VAL A 100 1.26 -27.59 14.39
CA VAL A 100 2.47 -27.86 15.16
C VAL A 100 2.28 -27.24 16.54
N THR A 101 1.98 -28.07 17.53
CA THR A 101 1.67 -27.61 18.89
C THR A 101 2.86 -27.65 19.83
N ARG A 102 3.98 -28.27 19.42
CA ARG A 102 5.17 -28.41 20.23
C ARG A 102 6.41 -27.86 19.51
N PHE A 103 6.89 -26.73 20.00
CA PHE A 103 8.17 -26.15 19.59
C PHE A 103 9.20 -26.39 20.69
N ARG A 104 10.37 -26.91 20.33
CA ARG A 104 11.50 -27.10 21.25
C ARG A 104 12.54 -26.02 20.94
N THR A 105 12.87 -25.23 21.95
CA THR A 105 13.87 -24.14 21.89
C THR A 105 15.25 -24.62 21.48
N GLU A 106 15.60 -25.85 21.88
CA GLU A 106 16.88 -26.53 21.57
C GLU A 106 17.10 -26.84 20.08
N THR A 107 16.09 -26.65 19.23
CA THR A 107 16.13 -27.09 17.82
C THR A 107 15.60 -26.04 16.87
N ASP A 108 16.14 -26.05 15.65
CA ASP A 108 15.75 -25.16 14.56
C ASP A 108 14.40 -25.55 13.89
N GLN A 109 13.57 -26.37 14.56
CA GLN A 109 12.30 -26.84 14.02
C GLN A 109 11.31 -25.69 13.78
N ALA A 110 11.34 -24.65 14.62
CA ALA A 110 10.49 -23.47 14.44
C ALA A 110 10.77 -22.76 13.10
N SER A 111 12.04 -22.51 12.78
CA SER A 111 12.45 -21.89 11.53
C SER A 111 12.10 -22.78 10.34
N ARG A 112 12.36 -24.10 10.42
CA ARG A 112 12.03 -25.05 9.35
C ARG A 112 10.54 -25.11 9.04
N TRP A 113 9.70 -25.15 10.08
CA TRP A 113 8.25 -25.11 9.91
C TRP A 113 7.75 -23.78 9.37
N LEU A 114 8.37 -22.67 9.77
CA LEU A 114 8.09 -21.35 9.21
C LEU A 114 8.45 -21.29 7.72
N SER A 115 9.65 -21.75 7.35
CA SER A 115 10.09 -21.82 5.95
C SER A 115 9.16 -22.68 5.10
N TYR A 116 8.79 -23.87 5.58
CA TYR A 116 7.80 -24.73 4.92
C TYR A 116 6.45 -24.02 4.74
N ALA A 117 5.94 -23.40 5.80
CA ALA A 117 4.63 -22.73 5.76
C ALA A 117 4.62 -21.50 4.84
N LEU A 118 5.76 -20.79 4.70
CA LEU A 118 5.93 -19.69 3.77
C LEU A 118 6.02 -20.18 2.32
N LEU A 119 6.80 -21.22 2.03
CA LEU A 119 6.90 -21.83 0.69
C LEU A 119 5.54 -22.36 0.21
N GLU A 120 4.76 -22.93 1.13
CA GLU A 120 3.41 -23.39 0.81
C GLU A 120 2.43 -22.23 0.58
N ALA A 121 2.57 -21.12 1.30
CA ALA A 121 1.78 -19.91 1.06
C ALA A 121 2.13 -19.25 -0.28
N GLU A 122 3.41 -19.28 -0.68
CA GLU A 122 3.93 -18.72 -1.93
C GLU A 122 3.24 -19.30 -3.16
N LYS A 123 2.95 -20.61 -3.16
CA LYS A 123 2.24 -21.28 -4.27
C LYS A 123 0.87 -20.66 -4.58
N GLY A 124 0.25 -19.98 -3.61
CA GLY A 124 -1.03 -19.29 -3.79
C GLY A 124 -0.91 -17.84 -4.29
N PHE A 125 0.31 -17.32 -4.47
CA PHE A 125 0.52 -15.93 -4.84
C PHE A 125 0.14 -15.67 -6.30
N ARG A 126 -0.49 -14.51 -6.53
CA ARG A 126 -0.90 -14.04 -7.85
C ARG A 126 -0.02 -12.87 -8.27
N LYS A 127 0.20 -12.74 -9.58
CA LYS A 127 0.91 -11.59 -10.14
C LYS A 127 0.18 -10.30 -9.77
N ILE A 128 0.96 -9.26 -9.45
CA ILE A 128 0.42 -7.94 -9.13
C ILE A 128 -0.27 -7.35 -10.36
N THR A 129 -1.55 -7.03 -10.21
CA THR A 129 -2.33 -6.32 -11.24
C THR A 129 -1.68 -4.97 -11.53
N GLY A 130 -1.49 -4.66 -12.82
CA GLY A 130 -0.82 -3.44 -13.26
C GLY A 130 0.66 -3.60 -13.60
N ARG A 131 1.36 -4.72 -13.30
CA ARG A 131 2.81 -4.86 -13.57
C ARG A 131 3.28 -4.41 -14.98
N SER A 132 2.43 -4.49 -15.99
CA SER A 132 2.71 -4.02 -17.35
C SER A 132 2.99 -2.50 -17.46
N TYR A 133 2.44 -1.63 -16.60
CA TYR A 133 2.73 -0.18 -16.68
C TYR A 133 4.20 0.15 -16.33
N ARG A 134 4.84 -0.60 -15.40
CA ARG A 134 6.26 -0.36 -15.06
C ARG A 134 7.17 -0.66 -16.23
N LEU A 135 6.92 -1.76 -16.96
CA LEU A 135 7.74 -2.15 -18.09
C LEU A 135 7.66 -1.09 -19.20
N LYS A 136 6.45 -0.62 -19.52
CA LYS A 136 6.25 0.43 -20.55
C LYS A 136 6.88 1.77 -20.17
N ASN A 137 6.83 2.18 -18.90
CA ASN A 137 7.40 3.46 -18.46
C ASN A 137 8.93 3.38 -18.27
N ALA A 138 9.47 2.23 -17.84
CA ALA A 138 10.90 2.00 -17.78
C ALA A 138 11.53 1.96 -19.18
N GLU A 139 10.87 1.32 -20.15
CA GLU A 139 11.27 1.30 -21.56
C GLU A 139 11.17 2.68 -22.24
N LYS A 140 10.20 3.52 -21.85
CA LYS A 140 10.10 4.91 -22.33
C LYS A 140 11.20 5.80 -21.73
N SER A 141 11.51 5.63 -20.45
CA SER A 141 12.59 6.36 -19.78
C SER A 141 13.97 6.01 -20.38
N SER A 142 14.20 4.76 -20.79
CA SER A 142 15.44 4.36 -21.47
C SER A 142 15.54 4.80 -22.93
N LYS A 143 14.42 5.17 -23.58
CA LYS A 143 14.38 5.64 -24.98
C LYS A 143 14.32 7.17 -25.11
N GLY A 144 14.24 7.90 -24.00
CA GLY A 144 14.10 9.37 -23.98
C GLY A 144 15.41 10.17 -24.02
N THR A 145 16.57 9.54 -23.89
CA THR A 145 17.88 10.23 -23.94
C THR A 145 18.49 10.13 -25.34
N LYS A 146 17.89 10.84 -26.31
CA LYS A 146 18.65 11.28 -27.50
C LYS A 146 18.78 12.79 -27.41
N SER A 147 19.98 13.24 -27.04
CA SER A 147 20.39 14.64 -27.07
C SER A 147 20.16 15.23 -28.47
N PRO A 148 19.67 16.48 -28.59
CA PRO A 148 19.59 17.15 -29.89
C PRO A 148 21.00 17.57 -30.30
N THR A 149 21.66 16.81 -31.17
CA THR A 149 22.79 17.33 -31.94
C THR A 149 22.24 18.15 -33.10
N GLY A 150 22.19 19.45 -32.90
CA GLY A 150 21.92 20.44 -33.92
C GLY A 150 22.47 21.79 -33.48
N SER A 151 23.71 22.08 -33.86
CA SER A 151 24.21 23.45 -33.97
C SER A 151 24.93 23.57 -35.31
N ASP A 152 24.14 23.85 -36.34
CA ASP A 152 24.62 24.57 -37.51
C ASP A 152 24.84 26.03 -37.07
N ALA A 153 26.11 26.47 -37.04
CA ALA A 153 26.51 27.85 -37.30
C ALA A 153 28.04 27.94 -37.30
N GLU A 154 28.56 28.80 -38.19
CA GLU A 154 29.92 29.34 -38.24
C GLU A 154 30.95 28.60 -39.13
N LYS A 155 30.83 28.85 -40.44
CA LYS A 155 31.98 28.90 -41.36
C LYS A 155 32.12 30.33 -41.87
N ASP A 156 32.97 31.10 -41.20
CA ASP A 156 33.69 32.22 -41.81
C ASP A 156 35.02 31.71 -42.36
N LYS A 157 35.17 31.78 -43.68
CA LYS A 157 36.42 32.06 -44.42
C LYS A 157 36.13 32.23 -45.89
#